data_AF-A0A146F542-F1
#
_entry.id   AF-A0A146F542-F1
#
_cell.length_a   1.000
_cell.length_b   1.000
_cell.length_c   1.000
_cell.angle_alpha   90.00
_cell.angle_beta   90.00
_cell.angle_gamma   90.00
#
_symmetry.space_group_name_H-M   'P 1'
#
loop_
_entity.id
_entity.type
_entity.pdbx_description
1 polymer ?
#
loop_
_entity_poly.entity_id
_entity_poly.type
_entity_poly.pdbx_seq_one_letter_code
_entity_poly.pdbx_strand_id
1 'polypeptide(L)'
;MARNSDVEHSIELRAPTNRDSGTPSKATFSNDAYELARVGKKEVLKAGGQYHWVSILAPRSARKFLSHVTGMCATPCAEYANRAPTAAIYLAASVLQSTIAMNIPSYDPKGWHITLIMWAILLICTVLNTWLGMILPVIEVLILLVHVLGFFAVLVPLVYLGPKADPRSIFTVSFDYGGWGDLTLATFIGLKGTVAAFVGKADFASN
;
A
#
# COMPACT_ATOMS: atom_id res chain seq x y z
N MET A 1 -2.15 16.67 -47.38
CA MET A 1 -0.70 16.50 -47.67
C MET A 1 0.01 16.48 -46.32
N ALA A 2 0.06 15.29 -45.70
CA ALA A 2 1.30 14.54 -45.40
C ALA A 2 2.17 15.24 -44.33
N ARG A 3 2.03 14.89 -43.04
CA ARG A 3 2.72 13.79 -42.30
C ARG A 3 4.22 14.08 -42.10
N ASN A 4 4.60 14.28 -40.84
CA ASN A 4 5.87 13.88 -40.23
C ASN A 4 5.58 13.81 -38.71
N SER A 5 5.07 12.72 -38.14
CA SER A 5 5.82 11.51 -37.76
C SER A 5 7.32 11.67 -37.96
N ASP A 6 8.02 12.00 -36.88
CA ASP A 6 9.34 11.44 -36.50
C ASP A 6 9.88 12.25 -35.33
N VAL A 7 9.22 12.12 -34.17
CA VAL A 7 9.84 12.37 -32.86
C VAL A 7 10.28 11.01 -32.35
N GLU A 8 11.16 10.36 -33.11
CA GLU A 8 11.98 9.29 -32.55
C GLU A 8 13.02 9.96 -31.67
N HIS A 9 12.88 9.72 -30.37
CA HIS A 9 13.93 9.88 -29.37
C HIS A 9 15.11 8.96 -29.75
N SER A 10 15.93 9.38 -30.72
CA SER A 10 17.26 8.84 -30.91
C SER A 10 18.11 9.35 -29.76
N ILE A 11 18.20 8.52 -28.71
CA ILE A 11 19.33 8.57 -27.79
C ILE A 11 20.55 8.24 -28.64
N GLU A 12 21.20 9.27 -29.20
CA GLU A 12 22.56 9.18 -29.69
C GLU A 12 23.43 8.76 -28.50
N LEU A 13 23.70 7.46 -28.41
CA LEU A 13 24.88 6.95 -27.72
C LEU A 13 26.09 7.50 -28.50
N ARG A 14 26.49 8.72 -28.15
CA ARG A 14 27.69 9.35 -28.66
C ARG A 14 28.86 8.50 -28.16
N ALA A 15 29.36 7.62 -29.03
CA ALA A 15 30.59 6.90 -28.78
C ALA A 15 31.69 7.92 -28.45
N PRO A 16 32.55 7.65 -27.44
CA PRO A 16 33.57 8.60 -27.02
C PRO A 16 34.46 8.90 -28.22
N THR A 17 34.42 10.17 -28.63
CA THR A 17 35.22 10.69 -29.72
C THR A 17 36.67 10.57 -29.28
N ASN A 18 37.43 9.82 -30.06
CA ASN A 18 38.86 9.59 -29.95
C ASN A 18 39.58 10.92 -29.66
N ARG A 19 39.93 11.16 -28.40
CA ARG A 19 40.90 12.16 -27.98
C ARG A 19 41.84 11.51 -26.97
N ASP A 20 43.06 11.38 -27.45
CA ASP A 20 44.32 11.13 -26.77
C ASP A 20 44.54 9.71 -26.23
N SER A 21 45.49 9.06 -26.89
CA SER A 21 46.12 7.77 -26.60
C SER A 21 46.95 7.75 -25.30
N GLY A 22 46.47 8.42 -24.25
CA GLY A 22 47.03 8.32 -22.90
C GLY A 22 46.27 7.26 -22.11
N THR A 23 46.99 6.32 -21.49
CA THR A 23 46.42 5.39 -20.51
C THR A 23 45.46 6.13 -19.56
N PRO A 24 44.18 5.74 -19.46
CA PRO A 24 43.21 6.48 -18.67
C PRO A 24 43.67 6.53 -17.22
N SER A 25 43.85 7.74 -16.70
CA SER A 25 44.18 7.96 -15.29
C SER A 25 43.06 7.38 -14.42
N LYS A 26 43.42 6.78 -13.27
CA LYS A 26 42.47 6.18 -12.31
C LYS A 26 41.35 7.15 -11.91
N ALA A 27 41.59 8.46 -11.95
CA ALA A 27 40.61 9.48 -11.62
C ALA A 27 39.48 9.57 -12.67
N THR A 28 39.79 9.42 -13.97
CA THR A 28 38.80 9.46 -15.05
C THR A 28 37.87 8.24 -15.00
N PHE A 29 38.43 7.05 -14.78
CA PHE A 29 37.63 5.83 -14.61
C PHE A 29 36.71 5.89 -13.38
N SER A 30 37.18 6.48 -12.28
CA SER A 30 36.37 6.68 -11.07
C SER A 30 35.21 7.64 -11.29
N ASN A 31 35.43 8.73 -12.04
CA ASN A 31 34.38 9.71 -12.33
C ASN A 31 33.33 9.17 -13.30
N ASP A 32 33.76 8.43 -14.33
CA ASP A 32 32.84 7.77 -15.27
C ASP A 32 32.02 6.68 -14.57
N ALA A 33 32.65 5.88 -13.70
CA ALA A 33 31.94 4.91 -12.88
C ALA A 33 30.94 5.57 -11.92
N TYR A 34 31.30 6.73 -11.36
CA TYR A 34 30.42 7.48 -10.47
C TYR A 34 29.22 8.09 -11.20
N GLU A 35 29.42 8.65 -12.38
CA GLU A 35 28.33 9.19 -13.21
C GLU A 35 27.43 8.07 -13.75
N LEU A 36 27.99 6.93 -14.15
CA LEU A 36 27.19 5.75 -14.53
C LEU A 36 26.39 5.18 -13.35
N ALA A 37 26.98 5.16 -12.15
CA ALA A 37 26.26 4.77 -10.94
C ALA A 37 25.19 5.80 -10.57
N ARG A 38 25.45 7.09 -10.74
CA ARG A 38 24.51 8.18 -10.46
C ARG A 38 23.32 8.16 -11.42
N VAL A 39 23.59 8.05 -12.72
CA VAL A 39 22.57 7.95 -13.77
C VAL A 39 21.80 6.63 -13.62
N GLY A 40 22.50 5.51 -13.42
CA GLY A 40 21.88 4.21 -13.15
C GLY A 40 20.94 4.25 -11.95
N LYS A 41 21.38 4.83 -10.83
CA LYS A 41 20.55 5.00 -9.62
C LYS A 41 19.35 5.91 -9.86
N LYS A 42 19.50 6.97 -10.66
CA LYS A 42 18.42 7.92 -10.98
C LYS A 42 17.36 7.33 -11.92
N GLU A 43 17.77 6.50 -12.88
CA GLU A 43 16.87 5.80 -13.79
C GLU A 43 16.20 4.58 -13.12
N VAL A 44 16.93 3.86 -12.26
CA VAL A 44 16.41 2.73 -11.47
C VAL A 44 15.28 3.16 -10.54
N LEU A 45 15.36 4.38 -10.00
CA LEU A 45 14.37 4.91 -9.06
C LEU A 45 13.11 5.48 -9.74
N LYS A 46 13.06 5.60 -11.07
CA LYS A 46 12.09 6.50 -11.71
C LYS A 46 10.74 5.93 -12.15
N ALA A 47 10.51 4.63 -12.31
CA ALA A 47 9.17 4.20 -12.78
C ALA A 47 8.73 2.75 -12.52
N GLY A 48 9.38 1.97 -11.64
CA GLY A 48 9.00 0.56 -11.60
C GLY A 48 9.19 -0.29 -10.36
N GLY A 49 9.31 0.31 -9.17
CA GLY A 49 9.30 -0.38 -7.88
C GLY A 49 9.65 -1.88 -7.93
N GLN A 50 8.66 -2.75 -7.70
CA GLN A 50 8.84 -4.20 -7.59
C GLN A 50 9.20 -4.90 -8.92
N TYR A 51 8.58 -4.54 -10.04
CA TYR A 51 8.81 -5.18 -11.34
C TYR A 51 10.16 -4.78 -11.97
N HIS A 52 10.68 -3.61 -11.60
CA HIS A 52 12.01 -3.16 -11.98
C HIS A 52 13.11 -3.97 -11.30
N TRP A 53 13.00 -4.22 -9.98
CA TRP A 53 13.96 -5.07 -9.26
C TRP A 53 13.99 -6.50 -9.80
N VAL A 54 12.83 -7.07 -10.14
CA VAL A 54 12.76 -8.39 -10.77
C VAL A 54 13.46 -8.39 -12.13
N SER A 55 13.38 -7.30 -12.90
CA SER A 55 14.10 -7.19 -14.16
C SER A 55 15.63 -7.19 -13.99
N ILE A 56 16.13 -6.66 -12.87
CA ILE A 56 17.57 -6.60 -12.59
C ILE A 56 18.08 -7.94 -12.06
N LEU A 57 17.33 -8.57 -11.16
CA LEU A 57 17.72 -9.79 -10.46
C LEU A 57 17.47 -11.07 -11.27
N ALA A 58 16.59 -11.03 -12.27
CA ALA A 58 16.27 -12.19 -13.08
C ALA A 58 17.38 -12.56 -14.09
N PRO A 59 17.62 -13.88 -14.31
CA PRO A 59 18.55 -14.37 -15.33
C PRO A 59 18.14 -13.90 -16.74
N ARG A 60 19.11 -13.68 -17.63
CA ARG A 60 18.92 -13.02 -18.95
C ARG A 60 17.82 -13.68 -19.82
N SER A 61 17.62 -14.99 -19.69
CA SER A 61 16.59 -15.73 -20.42
C SER A 61 15.16 -15.47 -19.93
N ALA A 62 14.99 -15.23 -18.63
CA ALA A 62 13.67 -15.11 -18.00
C ALA A 62 13.29 -13.67 -17.65
N ARG A 63 14.20 -12.69 -17.81
CA ARG A 63 13.98 -11.29 -17.43
C ARG A 63 12.68 -10.70 -17.97
N LYS A 64 12.38 -10.89 -19.24
CA LYS A 64 11.14 -10.34 -19.86
C LYS A 64 9.90 -11.02 -19.31
N PHE A 65 9.93 -12.35 -19.17
CA PHE A 65 8.80 -13.13 -18.64
C PHE A 65 8.55 -12.82 -17.17
N LEU A 66 9.58 -12.87 -16.32
CA LEU A 66 9.46 -12.61 -14.88
C LEU A 66 9.07 -11.16 -14.60
N SER A 67 9.62 -10.19 -15.34
CA SER A 67 9.19 -8.78 -15.18
C SER A 67 7.75 -8.57 -15.64
N HIS A 68 7.30 -9.29 -16.67
CA HIS A 68 5.92 -9.21 -17.13
C HIS A 68 4.96 -9.91 -16.17
N VAL A 69 5.34 -11.05 -15.58
CA VAL A 69 4.55 -11.73 -14.53
C VAL A 69 4.51 -10.87 -13.26
N THR A 70 5.63 -10.32 -12.80
CA THR A 70 5.65 -9.40 -11.65
C THR A 70 4.86 -8.12 -11.95
N GLY A 71 4.95 -7.60 -13.17
CA GLY A 71 4.13 -6.48 -13.63
C GLY A 71 2.65 -6.83 -13.61
N MET A 72 2.25 -7.98 -14.16
CA MET A 72 0.86 -8.46 -14.18
C MET A 72 0.33 -8.87 -12.80
N CYS A 73 1.17 -9.27 -11.84
CA CYS A 73 0.78 -9.43 -10.44
C CYS A 73 0.72 -8.07 -9.71
N ALA A 74 1.48 -7.09 -10.19
CA ALA A 74 1.45 -5.71 -9.73
C ALA A 74 0.33 -4.86 -10.35
N THR A 75 -0.29 -5.27 -11.46
CA THR A 75 -1.44 -4.56 -12.03
C THR A 75 -2.72 -4.72 -11.18
N PRO A 76 -3.04 -5.90 -10.62
CA PRO A 76 -3.96 -6.04 -9.50
C PRO A 76 -3.47 -5.27 -8.27
N CYS A 77 -2.17 -4.93 -8.19
CA CYS A 77 -1.71 -3.99 -7.18
C CYS A 77 -2.20 -2.54 -7.41
N ALA A 78 -2.51 -2.13 -8.64
CA ALA A 78 -3.22 -0.87 -8.86
C ALA A 78 -4.65 -0.90 -8.29
N GLU A 79 -5.29 -2.08 -8.19
CA GLU A 79 -6.51 -2.24 -7.40
C GLU A 79 -6.30 -2.06 -5.88
N TYR A 80 -5.07 -2.08 -5.34
CA TYR A 80 -4.84 -1.73 -3.92
C TYR A 80 -5.23 -0.27 -3.64
N ALA A 81 -5.21 0.62 -4.64
CA ALA A 81 -5.75 1.97 -4.48
C ALA A 81 -7.25 1.93 -4.09
N ASN A 82 -7.99 0.92 -4.57
CA ASN A 82 -9.41 0.72 -4.24
C ASN A 82 -9.63 -0.19 -3.02
N ARG A 83 -8.67 -1.06 -2.66
CA ARG A 83 -8.78 -1.92 -1.47
C ARG A 83 -8.76 -1.13 -0.17
N ALA A 84 -7.90 -0.13 -0.06
CA ALA A 84 -7.82 0.72 1.14
C ALA A 84 -9.16 1.43 1.46
N PRO A 85 -9.78 2.17 0.51
CA PRO A 85 -11.08 2.81 0.78
C PRO A 85 -12.20 1.79 0.93
N THR A 86 -12.21 0.69 0.18
CA THR A 86 -13.25 -0.36 0.31
C THR A 86 -13.23 -1.01 1.69
N ALA A 87 -12.04 -1.34 2.23
CA ALA A 87 -11.90 -1.91 3.57
C ALA A 87 -12.36 -0.92 4.65
N ALA A 88 -12.02 0.37 4.52
CA ALA A 88 -12.45 1.41 5.44
C ALA A 88 -13.98 1.62 5.41
N ILE A 89 -14.59 1.65 4.22
CA ILE A 89 -16.05 1.78 4.06
C ILE A 89 -16.76 0.55 4.63
N TYR A 90 -16.23 -0.65 4.40
CA TYR A 90 -16.77 -1.87 4.98
C TYR A 90 -16.74 -1.81 6.51
N LEU A 91 -15.61 -1.42 7.11
CA LEU A 91 -15.48 -1.30 8.56
C LEU A 91 -16.47 -0.26 9.13
N ALA A 92 -16.58 0.92 8.49
CA ALA A 92 -17.52 1.96 8.89
C ALA A 92 -18.98 1.47 8.82
N ALA A 93 -19.34 0.76 7.74
CA ALA A 93 -20.67 0.18 7.57
C ALA A 93 -20.95 -0.90 8.63
N SER A 94 -19.98 -1.74 8.95
CA SER A 94 -20.11 -2.76 10.00
C SER A 94 -20.31 -2.13 11.38
N VAL A 95 -19.53 -1.10 11.74
CA VAL A 95 -19.69 -0.40 13.04
C VAL A 95 -21.06 0.28 13.12
N LEU A 96 -21.52 0.91 12.03
CA LEU A 96 -22.85 1.52 11.98
C LEU A 96 -23.95 0.46 12.14
N GLN A 97 -23.84 -0.67 11.44
CA GLN A 97 -24.81 -1.76 11.59
C GLN A 97 -24.80 -2.36 13.00
N SER A 98 -23.62 -2.56 13.60
CA SER A 98 -23.51 -3.03 14.99
C SER A 98 -24.18 -2.05 15.96
N THR A 99 -24.02 -0.75 15.74
CA THR A 99 -24.69 0.29 16.56
C THR A 99 -26.21 0.19 16.44
N ILE A 100 -26.74 -0.01 15.22
CA ILE A 100 -28.18 -0.21 14.99
C ILE A 100 -28.68 -1.47 15.70
N ALA A 101 -27.96 -2.58 15.59
CA ALA A 101 -28.31 -3.84 16.24
C ALA A 101 -28.31 -3.75 17.77
N MET A 102 -27.42 -2.93 18.36
CA MET A 102 -27.39 -2.71 19.80
C MET A 102 -28.55 -1.81 20.29
N ASN A 103 -29.03 -0.89 19.46
CA ASN A 103 -30.09 0.04 19.83
C ASN A 103 -31.50 -0.52 19.61
N ILE A 104 -31.67 -1.41 18.62
CA ILE A 104 -32.96 -1.99 18.23
C ILE A 104 -32.94 -3.51 18.46
N PRO A 105 -33.52 -4.01 19.57
CA PRO A 105 -33.48 -5.43 19.91
C PRO A 105 -34.16 -6.36 18.90
N SER A 106 -35.06 -5.83 18.08
CA SER A 106 -35.78 -6.57 17.03
C SER A 106 -35.05 -6.60 15.67
N TYR A 107 -33.92 -5.92 15.55
CA TYR A 107 -33.19 -5.83 14.30
C TYR A 107 -32.29 -7.05 14.08
N ASP A 108 -32.55 -7.79 13.00
CA ASP A 108 -31.75 -8.94 12.57
C ASP A 108 -30.76 -8.49 11.46
N PRO A 109 -29.45 -8.41 11.74
CA PRO A 109 -28.46 -7.94 10.79
C PRO A 109 -28.29 -8.93 9.62
N LYS A 110 -28.73 -8.52 8.42
CA LYS A 110 -28.53 -9.26 7.18
C LYS A 110 -27.36 -8.71 6.37
N GLY A 111 -26.72 -9.57 5.57
CA GLY A 111 -25.59 -9.18 4.71
C GLY A 111 -25.95 -8.08 3.71
N TRP A 112 -27.18 -8.07 3.19
CA TRP A 112 -27.64 -7.03 2.26
C TRP A 112 -27.88 -5.67 2.92
N HIS A 113 -28.10 -5.61 4.24
CA HIS A 113 -28.15 -4.33 4.96
C HIS A 113 -26.78 -3.65 4.92
N ILE A 114 -25.70 -4.41 5.15
CA ILE A 114 -24.33 -3.89 5.12
C ILE A 114 -24.00 -3.35 3.73
N THR A 115 -24.35 -4.07 2.67
CA THR A 115 -24.03 -3.65 1.31
C THR A 115 -24.72 -2.33 0.95
N LEU A 116 -25.99 -2.16 1.32
CA LEU A 116 -26.71 -0.88 1.10
C LEU A 116 -26.09 0.28 1.90
N ILE A 117 -25.69 0.04 3.15
CA ILE A 117 -25.00 1.03 3.97
C ILE A 117 -23.66 1.41 3.34
N MET A 118 -22.90 0.44 2.84
CA MET A 118 -21.64 0.69 2.12
C MET A 118 -21.86 1.56 0.88
N TRP A 119 -22.88 1.26 0.07
CA TRP A 119 -23.21 2.07 -1.12
C TRP A 119 -23.58 3.50 -0.75
N ALA A 120 -24.34 3.70 0.33
CA ALA A 120 -24.69 5.03 0.82
C ALA A 120 -23.45 5.83 1.26
N ILE A 121 -22.56 5.21 2.06
CA ILE A 121 -21.31 5.84 2.51
C ILE A 121 -20.40 6.18 1.32
N LEU A 122 -20.29 5.26 0.34
CA LEU A 122 -19.47 5.45 -0.85
C LEU A 122 -19.98 6.61 -1.71
N LEU A 123 -21.29 6.74 -1.87
CA LEU A 123 -21.89 7.85 -2.61
C LEU A 123 -21.60 9.19 -1.93
N ILE A 124 -21.79 9.27 -0.61
CA ILE A 124 -21.46 10.46 0.19
C ILE A 124 -19.97 10.80 0.06
N CYS A 125 -19.09 9.81 0.20
CA CYS A 125 -17.65 10.01 0.09
C CYS A 125 -17.25 10.51 -1.30
N THR A 126 -17.84 9.96 -2.36
CA THR A 126 -17.61 10.40 -3.75
C THR A 126 -18.05 11.84 -3.98
N VAL A 127 -19.22 12.20 -3.43
CA VAL A 127 -19.77 13.57 -3.47
C VAL A 127 -18.84 14.56 -2.76
N LEU A 128 -18.44 14.24 -1.52
CA LEU A 128 -17.56 15.10 -0.73
C LEU A 128 -16.18 15.22 -1.39
N ASN A 129 -15.63 14.14 -1.92
CA ASN A 129 -14.35 14.15 -2.59
C ASN A 129 -14.37 15.00 -3.89
N THR A 130 -15.51 15.06 -4.56
CA THR A 130 -15.65 15.84 -5.81
C THR A 130 -15.80 17.35 -5.53
N TRP A 131 -16.50 17.74 -4.46
CA TRP A 131 -16.81 19.16 -4.19
C TRP A 131 -15.98 19.82 -3.09
N LEU A 132 -15.43 19.07 -2.12
CA LEU A 132 -14.73 19.61 -0.94
C LEU A 132 -13.20 19.42 -0.99
N GLY A 133 -12.62 19.27 -2.19
CA GLY A 133 -11.17 19.05 -2.37
C GLY A 133 -10.26 20.08 -1.67
N MET A 134 -10.72 21.33 -1.48
CA MET A 134 -9.98 22.38 -0.77
C MET A 134 -10.06 22.30 0.77
N ILE A 135 -11.11 21.70 1.33
CA ILE A 135 -11.34 21.63 2.80
C ILE A 135 -10.80 20.30 3.37
N LEU A 136 -10.51 19.34 2.49
CA LEU A 136 -9.99 18.01 2.84
C LEU A 136 -8.79 18.04 3.81
N PRO A 137 -7.78 18.91 3.66
CA PRO A 137 -6.63 18.94 4.56
C PRO A 137 -6.99 19.33 5.99
N VAL A 138 -7.98 20.22 6.16
CA VAL A 138 -8.43 20.66 7.49
C VAL A 138 -9.24 19.56 8.18
N ILE A 139 -10.11 18.89 7.42
CA ILE A 139 -10.91 17.77 7.92
C ILE A 139 -10.01 16.58 8.29
N GLU A 140 -8.99 16.30 7.50
CA GLU A 140 -8.03 15.22 7.75
C GLU A 140 -7.34 15.40 9.11
N VAL A 141 -6.82 16.60 9.39
CA VAL A 141 -6.16 16.90 10.67
C VAL A 141 -7.15 16.79 11.85
N LEU A 142 -8.38 17.28 11.68
CA LEU A 142 -9.42 17.17 12.72
C LEU A 142 -9.78 15.71 13.01
N ILE A 143 -9.99 14.91 11.96
CA ILE A 143 -10.31 13.48 12.08
C ILE A 143 -9.15 12.73 12.74
N LEU A 144 -7.91 13.03 12.39
CA LEU A 144 -6.73 12.44 13.03
C LEU A 144 -6.67 12.76 14.52
N LEU A 145 -6.92 14.03 14.90
CA LEU A 145 -6.96 14.43 16.31
C LEU A 145 -8.05 13.66 17.07
N VAL A 146 -9.27 13.60 16.52
CA VAL A 146 -10.40 12.88 17.12
C VAL A 146 -10.09 11.38 17.21
N HIS A 147 -9.47 10.76 16.20
CA HIS A 147 -9.09 9.35 16.23
C HIS A 147 -8.06 9.05 17.33
N VAL A 148 -7.02 9.87 17.46
CA VAL A 148 -5.99 9.68 18.50
C VAL A 148 -6.60 9.84 19.89
N LEU A 149 -7.40 10.88 20.11
CA LEU A 149 -8.08 11.09 21.39
C LEU A 149 -9.10 9.96 21.69
N GLY A 150 -9.88 9.54 20.70
CA GLY A 150 -10.84 8.44 20.81
C GLY A 150 -10.18 7.11 21.13
N PHE A 151 -9.00 6.83 20.55
CA PHE A 151 -8.21 5.66 20.88
C PHE A 151 -7.89 5.59 22.38
N PHE A 152 -7.39 6.69 22.96
CA PHE A 152 -7.13 6.73 24.41
C PHE A 152 -8.42 6.70 25.24
N ALA A 153 -9.49 7.33 24.76
CA ALA A 153 -10.78 7.31 25.44
C ALA A 153 -11.39 5.91 25.54
N VAL A 154 -11.10 5.00 24.58
CA VAL A 154 -11.51 3.59 24.65
C VAL A 154 -10.48 2.75 25.41
N LEU A 155 -9.18 3.00 25.21
CA LEU A 155 -8.10 2.23 25.83
C LEU A 155 -8.10 2.35 27.36
N VAL A 156 -8.25 3.55 27.91
CA VAL A 156 -8.17 3.80 29.36
C VAL A 156 -9.26 3.04 30.14
N PRO A 157 -10.56 3.14 29.78
CA PRO A 157 -11.60 2.32 30.42
C PRO A 157 -11.36 0.82 30.25
N LEU A 158 -10.91 0.37 29.08
CA LEU A 158 -10.67 -1.05 28.84
C LEU A 158 -9.58 -1.62 29.76
N VAL A 159 -8.48 -0.90 29.94
CA VAL A 159 -7.37 -1.32 30.83
C VAL A 159 -7.79 -1.26 32.31
N TYR A 160 -8.59 -0.27 32.69
CA TYR A 160 -8.98 -0.08 34.08
C TYR A 160 -10.14 -1.00 34.52
N LEU A 161 -11.15 -1.19 33.67
CA LEU A 161 -12.35 -1.99 33.93
C LEU A 161 -12.23 -3.44 33.44
N GLY A 162 -11.20 -3.74 32.66
CA GLY A 162 -10.99 -5.07 32.10
C GLY A 162 -10.76 -6.13 33.18
N PRO A 163 -11.41 -7.30 33.10
CA PRO A 163 -11.13 -8.41 34.01
C PRO A 163 -9.67 -8.85 33.86
N LYS A 164 -8.94 -8.86 34.98
CA LYS A 164 -7.51 -9.23 35.00
C LYS A 164 -7.36 -10.75 34.93
N ALA A 165 -6.90 -11.26 33.79
CA ALA A 165 -6.56 -12.66 33.63
C ALA A 165 -5.19 -12.98 34.27
N ASP A 166 -4.96 -14.24 34.60
CA ASP A 166 -3.67 -14.73 35.11
C ASP A 166 -2.58 -14.53 34.05
N PRO A 167 -1.49 -13.78 34.32
CA PRO A 167 -0.47 -13.44 33.33
C PRO A 167 0.16 -14.65 32.63
N ARG A 168 0.27 -15.79 33.32
CA ARG A 168 0.82 -17.02 32.71
C ARG A 168 -0.11 -17.59 31.65
N SER A 169 -1.41 -17.65 31.94
CA SER A 169 -2.39 -18.18 31.00
C SER A 169 -2.47 -17.40 29.68
N ILE A 170 -2.18 -16.09 29.69
CA ILE A 170 -2.19 -15.25 28.48
C ILE A 170 -1.07 -15.64 27.50
N PHE A 171 0.10 -16.07 28.01
CA PHE A 171 1.24 -16.44 27.17
C PHE A 171 1.33 -17.94 26.86
N THR A 172 0.61 -18.78 27.59
CA THR A 172 0.67 -20.24 27.41
C THR A 172 -0.54 -20.82 26.69
N VAL A 173 -1.68 -20.11 26.66
CA VAL A 173 -2.89 -20.62 26.02
C VAL A 173 -2.95 -20.16 24.57
N SER A 174 -2.83 -21.11 23.65
CA SER A 174 -3.05 -20.90 22.23
C SER A 174 -4.52 -21.12 21.88
N PHE A 175 -5.16 -20.13 21.26
CA PHE A 175 -6.55 -20.21 20.83
C PHE A 175 -6.64 -20.32 19.30
N ASP A 176 -7.33 -21.35 18.82
CA ASP A 176 -7.76 -21.44 17.42
C ASP A 176 -9.21 -21.01 17.31
N TYR A 177 -9.44 -19.71 17.17
CA TYR A 177 -10.77 -19.14 16.98
C TYR A 177 -11.39 -19.51 15.62
N GLY A 178 -10.60 -20.01 14.67
CA GLY A 178 -11.05 -20.32 13.31
C GLY A 178 -11.33 -21.80 13.07
N GLY A 179 -11.04 -22.69 14.03
CA GLY A 179 -11.27 -24.13 13.90
C GLY A 179 -10.41 -24.78 12.80
N TRP A 180 -9.24 -24.20 12.53
CA TRP A 180 -8.30 -24.66 11.51
C TRP A 180 -7.59 -25.97 11.88
N GLY A 181 -7.64 -26.37 13.15
CA GLY A 181 -7.10 -27.65 13.63
C GLY A 181 -5.58 -27.68 13.74
N ASP A 182 -4.90 -26.60 13.37
CA ASP A 182 -3.46 -26.40 13.53
C ASP A 182 -3.15 -24.96 13.96
N LEU A 183 -2.36 -24.83 15.02
CA LEU A 183 -1.94 -23.55 15.58
C LEU A 183 -1.05 -22.78 14.61
N THR A 184 -0.22 -23.48 13.85
CA THR A 184 0.70 -22.83 12.89
C THR A 184 -0.10 -22.17 11.77
N LEU A 185 -1.08 -22.88 11.21
CA LEU A 185 -2.00 -22.33 10.22
C LEU A 185 -2.80 -21.13 10.76
N ALA A 186 -3.37 -21.25 11.96
CA ALA A 186 -4.08 -20.14 12.61
C ALA A 186 -3.18 -18.91 12.80
N THR A 187 -1.91 -19.12 13.16
CA THR A 187 -0.91 -18.05 13.31
C THR A 187 -0.61 -17.35 11.98
N PHE A 188 -0.40 -18.10 10.89
CA PHE A 188 -0.15 -17.52 9.57
C PHE A 188 -1.35 -16.72 9.03
N ILE A 189 -2.57 -17.18 9.29
CA ILE A 189 -3.79 -16.47 8.92
C ILE A 189 -3.93 -15.17 9.75
N GLY A 190 -3.64 -15.21 11.06
CA GLY A 190 -3.63 -14.02 11.92
C GLY A 190 -2.56 -13.01 11.53
N LEU A 191 -1.39 -13.47 11.08
CA LEU A 191 -0.29 -12.62 10.62
C LEU A 191 -0.70 -11.77 9.41
N LYS A 192 -1.52 -12.30 8.50
CA LYS A 192 -2.03 -11.56 7.33
C LYS A 192 -2.72 -10.25 7.72
N GLY A 193 -3.54 -10.26 8.77
CA GLY A 193 -4.23 -9.06 9.25
C GLY A 193 -3.26 -8.02 9.81
N THR A 194 -2.22 -8.48 10.51
CA THR A 194 -1.17 -7.63 11.08
C THR A 194 -0.34 -6.95 9.99
N VAL A 195 0.04 -7.69 8.95
CA VAL A 195 0.82 -7.16 7.81
C VAL A 195 0.06 -6.01 7.12
N ALA A 196 -1.26 -6.10 6.99
CA ALA A 196 -2.06 -5.05 6.35
C ALA A 196 -1.97 -3.70 7.07
N ALA A 197 -1.78 -3.68 8.41
CA ALA A 197 -1.62 -2.45 9.19
C ALA A 197 -0.26 -1.77 8.97
N PHE A 198 0.77 -2.52 8.55
CA PHE A 198 2.12 -2.00 8.33
C PHE A 198 2.41 -1.65 6.86
N VAL A 199 1.44 -1.85 5.95
CA VAL A 199 1.54 -1.39 4.56
C VAL A 199 1.36 0.13 4.53
N GLY A 200 2.46 0.86 4.68
CA GLY A 200 2.50 2.31 4.49
C GLY A 200 2.37 2.70 3.01
N LYS A 201 1.81 3.89 2.74
CA LYS A 201 1.89 4.51 1.42
C LYS A 201 3.37 4.75 1.10
N ALA A 202 3.89 4.07 0.08
CA ALA A 202 5.13 4.52 -0.54
C ALA A 202 4.78 5.79 -1.31
N ASP A 203 5.16 6.96 -0.77
CA ASP A 203 4.98 8.24 -1.43
C ASP A 203 5.78 8.26 -2.74
N PHE A 204 5.09 8.02 -3.86
CA PHE A 204 5.58 8.30 -5.21
C PHE A 204 5.18 9.70 -5.61
N ALA A 205 5.66 10.72 -4.89
CA ALA A 205 5.55 12.10 -5.32
C ALA A 205 6.55 13.00 -4.57
N SER A 206 7.75 13.13 -5.11
CA SER A 206 8.52 14.37 -4.94
C SER A 206 9.38 14.61 -6.18
N ASN A 207 8.93 15.59 -6.97
CA ASN A 207 9.63 16.41 -7.99
C ASN A 207 10.97 15.92 -8.55
#